data_AF-A0A3B9J494-F1
#
_entry.id   AF-A0A3B9J494-F1
#
_cell.length_a   1.000
_cell.length_b   1.000
_cell.length_c   1.000
_cell.angle_alpha   90.00
_cell.angle_beta   90.00
_cell.angle_gamma   90.00
#
_symmetry.space_group_name_H-M   'P 1'
#
loop_
_entity.id
_entity.type
_entity.pdbx_description
1 polymer ?
#
loop_
_entity_poly.entity_id
_entity_poly.type
_entity_poly.pdbx_seq_one_letter_code
_entity_poly.pdbx_strand_id
1 'polypeptide(L)'
;AKRLHGTDPVHGGDTLGVRCPNPGWLRLLIDQSGPVTGSSANLHGVDTMLNARDAALTLAVEAGHVIEGISQGGLASTVLDTTGESLIVLREGAVEIKHD
;
A
#
# COMPACT_ATOMS: atom_id res chain seq x y z
N ALA A 1 -11.45 -4.29 10.37
CA ALA A 1 -12.80 -3.88 9.90
C ALA A 1 -13.42 -5.02 9.11
N LYS A 2 -14.67 -5.41 9.42
CA LYS A 2 -15.43 -6.39 8.62
C LYS A 2 -16.26 -5.65 7.58
N ARG A 3 -16.30 -6.15 6.35
CA ARG A 3 -17.21 -5.63 5.32
C ARG A 3 -18.66 -5.74 5.84
N LEU A 4 -19.45 -4.68 5.68
CA LEU A 4 -20.83 -4.66 6.18
C LEU A 4 -21.72 -5.69 5.44
N HIS A 5 -21.49 -5.87 4.12
CA HIS A 5 -22.28 -6.77 3.28
C HIS A 5 -21.44 -7.37 2.13
N GLY A 6 -21.70 -8.63 1.77
CA GLY A 6 -21.13 -9.32 0.61
C GLY A 6 -19.63 -9.56 0.68
N THR A 7 -19.09 -10.23 -0.34
CA THR A 7 -17.64 -10.34 -0.56
C THR A 7 -17.12 -9.11 -1.30
N ASP A 8 -15.83 -8.79 -1.13
CA ASP A 8 -15.24 -7.73 -1.93
C ASP A 8 -15.20 -8.13 -3.41
N PRO A 9 -15.72 -7.32 -4.36
CA PRO A 9 -15.78 -7.69 -5.77
C PRO A 9 -14.42 -7.66 -6.47
N VAL A 10 -13.38 -7.07 -5.86
CA VAL A 10 -12.03 -6.97 -6.42
C VAL A 10 -11.17 -8.15 -5.97
N HIS A 11 -11.23 -8.52 -4.70
CA HIS A 11 -10.36 -9.57 -4.13
C HIS A 11 -11.07 -10.71 -3.41
N GLY A 12 -12.40 -10.73 -3.37
CA GLY A 12 -13.21 -11.84 -2.82
C GLY A 12 -13.19 -11.99 -1.30
N GLY A 13 -12.27 -11.33 -0.60
CA GLY A 13 -12.15 -11.36 0.85
C GLY A 13 -13.14 -10.46 1.59
N ASP A 14 -13.31 -10.73 2.89
CA ASP A 14 -14.24 -10.03 3.79
C ASP A 14 -13.54 -8.94 4.65
N THR A 15 -12.23 -8.78 4.46
CA THR A 15 -11.37 -7.85 5.20
C THR A 15 -10.69 -6.88 4.23
N LEU A 16 -10.30 -5.71 4.75
CA LEU A 16 -9.65 -4.65 3.99
C LEU A 16 -8.39 -4.16 4.70
N GLY A 17 -7.26 -4.17 3.98
CA GLY A 17 -6.02 -3.54 4.43
C GLY A 17 -6.06 -2.04 4.22
N VAL A 18 -5.78 -1.25 5.27
CA VAL A 18 -5.73 0.21 5.21
C VAL A 18 -4.41 0.73 5.76
N ARG A 19 -3.91 1.84 5.23
CA ARG A 19 -2.73 2.56 5.75
C ARG A 19 -2.89 4.06 5.58
N CYS A 20 -2.24 4.83 6.45
CA CYS A 20 -2.05 6.26 6.28
C CYS A 20 -0.57 6.52 5.89
N PRO A 21 -0.28 7.02 4.67
CA PRO A 21 1.09 7.19 4.23
C PRO A 21 1.80 8.35 4.94
N ASN A 22 3.09 8.19 5.25
CA ASN A 22 3.87 9.23 5.95
C ASN A 22 4.10 10.52 5.15
N PRO A 23 4.32 10.54 3.82
CA PRO A 23 4.53 11.80 3.11
C PRO A 23 3.30 12.74 3.20
N GLY A 24 3.50 13.96 3.70
CA GLY A 24 2.42 14.92 3.92
C GLY A 24 1.72 15.34 2.62
N TRP A 25 2.49 15.57 1.55
CA TRP A 25 1.94 15.92 0.24
C TRP A 25 1.02 14.82 -0.32
N LEU A 26 1.34 13.54 -0.08
CA LEU A 26 0.52 12.43 -0.56
C LEU A 26 -0.80 12.37 0.20
N ARG A 27 -0.80 12.70 1.50
CA ARG A 27 -2.03 12.81 2.30
C ARG A 27 -2.93 13.95 1.81
N LEU A 28 -2.35 15.10 1.44
CA LEU A 28 -3.11 16.21 0.85
C LEU A 28 -3.72 15.83 -0.51
N LEU A 29 -2.98 15.08 -1.34
CA LEU A 29 -3.52 14.58 -2.61
C LEU A 29 -4.70 13.62 -2.38
N ILE A 30 -4.55 12.67 -1.44
CA ILE A 30 -5.60 11.71 -1.09
C ILE A 30 -6.85 12.42 -0.54
N ASP A 31 -6.68 13.49 0.23
CA ASP A 31 -7.79 14.29 0.76
C ASP A 31 -8.62 14.92 -0.38
N GLN A 32 -7.96 15.33 -1.47
CA GLN A 32 -8.62 15.89 -2.65
C GLN A 32 -9.19 14.82 -3.60
N SER A 33 -8.53 13.67 -3.77
CA SER A 33 -8.95 12.62 -4.71
C SER A 33 -9.92 11.60 -4.11
N GLY A 34 -10.02 11.53 -2.78
CA GLY A 34 -10.57 10.38 -2.09
C GLY A 34 -9.56 9.23 -1.95
N PRO A 35 -9.96 8.11 -1.31
CA PRO A 35 -9.07 6.98 -1.03
C PRO A 35 -8.39 6.43 -2.29
N VAL A 36 -7.10 6.13 -2.16
CA VAL A 36 -6.30 5.55 -3.24
C VAL A 36 -6.02 4.09 -2.94
N THR A 37 -6.37 3.21 -3.88
CA THR A 37 -6.07 1.78 -3.85
C THR A 37 -4.93 1.47 -4.80
N GLY A 38 -3.96 0.65 -4.39
CA GLY A 38 -2.88 0.22 -5.28
C GLY A 38 -1.85 -0.66 -4.56
N SER A 39 -1.19 -1.52 -5.32
CA SER A 39 0.00 -2.26 -4.87
C SER A 39 1.25 -1.38 -4.97
N SER A 40 2.43 -1.98 -4.77
CA SER A 40 3.68 -1.36 -5.21
C SER A 40 3.63 -1.09 -6.72
N ALA A 41 4.26 0.03 -7.14
CA ALA A 41 4.21 0.53 -8.52
C ALA A 41 5.25 -0.18 -9.40
N ASN A 42 5.09 -1.49 -9.56
CA ASN A 42 5.96 -2.35 -10.34
C ASN A 42 5.18 -3.54 -10.92
N LEU A 43 5.69 -4.11 -11.99
CA LEU A 43 5.21 -5.42 -12.45
C LEU A 43 5.54 -6.49 -11.41
N HIS A 44 4.62 -7.45 -11.28
CA HIS A 44 4.80 -8.57 -10.36
C HIS A 44 6.11 -9.33 -10.65
N GLY A 45 6.90 -9.56 -9.61
CA GLY A 45 8.22 -10.21 -9.71
C GLY A 45 9.37 -9.29 -10.11
N VAL A 46 9.10 -8.03 -10.46
CA VAL A 46 10.13 -6.99 -10.68
C VAL A 46 10.39 -6.24 -9.38
N ASP A 47 11.64 -5.88 -9.13
CA ASP A 47 11.99 -5.06 -7.98
C ASP A 47 11.32 -3.67 -8.03
N THR A 48 11.04 -3.10 -6.86
CA THR A 48 10.47 -1.76 -6.78
C THR A 48 11.56 -0.72 -7.05
N MET A 49 11.41 0.04 -8.14
CA MET A 49 12.31 1.15 -8.46
C MET A 49 12.02 2.35 -7.57
N LEU A 50 13.08 3.07 -7.16
CA LEU A 50 12.94 4.24 -6.28
C LEU A 50 12.61 5.52 -7.06
N ASN A 51 13.09 5.65 -8.30
CA ASN A 51 12.74 6.77 -9.16
C ASN A 51 11.36 6.55 -9.78
N ALA A 52 10.51 7.59 -9.77
CA ALA A 52 9.14 7.51 -10.25
C ALA A 52 9.02 7.12 -11.74
N ARG A 53 9.90 7.62 -12.60
CA ARG A 53 9.90 7.28 -14.04
C ARG A 53 10.35 5.85 -14.27
N ASP A 54 11.42 5.43 -13.60
CA ASP A 54 11.89 4.05 -13.70
C ASP A 54 10.82 3.07 -13.21
N ALA A 55 10.13 3.40 -12.11
CA ALA A 55 9.01 2.60 -11.61
C ALA A 55 7.87 2.51 -12.65
N ALA A 56 7.49 3.64 -13.25
CA ALA A 56 6.46 3.68 -14.29
C ALA A 56 6.80 2.82 -15.50
N LEU A 57 8.09 2.79 -15.92
CA LEU A 57 8.56 1.95 -17.02
C LEU A 57 8.46 0.45 -16.73
N THR A 58 8.40 0.06 -15.45
CA THR A 58 8.21 -1.35 -15.09
C THR A 58 6.76 -1.83 -15.16
N LEU A 59 5.78 -0.93 -15.30
CA LEU A 59 4.36 -1.33 -15.27
C LEU A 59 3.96 -2.11 -16.53
N ALA A 60 3.00 -3.04 -16.38
CA ALA A 60 2.44 -3.78 -17.52
C ALA A 60 1.67 -2.90 -18.51
N VAL A 61 1.27 -1.70 -18.06
CA VAL A 61 0.48 -0.72 -18.80
C VAL A 61 1.10 0.65 -18.66
N GLU A 62 0.89 1.51 -19.65
CA GLU A 62 1.35 2.89 -19.60
C GLU A 62 0.64 3.66 -18.48
N ALA A 63 1.42 4.34 -17.65
CA ALA A 63 0.87 5.19 -16.59
C ALA A 63 0.24 6.45 -17.19
N GLY A 64 -1.05 6.67 -16.94
CA GLY A 64 -1.72 7.90 -17.38
C GLY A 64 -1.16 9.17 -16.73
N HIS A 65 -0.53 9.04 -15.56
CA HIS A 65 0.22 10.12 -14.92
C HIS A 65 1.31 9.56 -14.00
N VAL A 66 2.44 10.27 -13.91
CA VAL A 66 3.55 9.97 -13.00
C VAL A 66 3.87 11.21 -12.19
N ILE A 67 3.79 11.09 -10.86
CA ILE A 67 4.21 12.16 -9.95
C ILE A 67 5.72 12.01 -9.76
N GLU A 68 6.47 12.98 -10.27
CA GLU A 68 7.93 12.97 -10.22
C GLU A 68 8.47 12.95 -8.78
N GLY A 69 9.50 12.15 -8.55
CA GLY A 69 10.13 12.05 -7.24
C GLY A 69 11.02 10.83 -7.10
N ILE A 70 11.69 10.76 -5.94
CA ILE A 70 12.49 9.62 -5.51
C ILE A 70 11.92 9.12 -4.19
N SER A 71 11.57 7.85 -4.14
CA SER A 71 11.17 7.17 -2.90
C SER A 71 12.36 7.07 -1.97
N GLN A 72 12.13 7.27 -0.67
CA GLN A 72 13.14 7.03 0.37
C GLN A 72 13.52 5.54 0.47
N GLY A 73 12.78 4.65 -0.20
CA GLY A 73 12.99 3.21 -0.15
C GLY A 73 12.71 2.66 1.25
N GLY A 74 13.40 1.58 1.59
CA GLY A 74 13.23 0.87 2.85
C GLY A 74 12.24 -0.28 2.75
N LEU A 75 11.96 -0.88 3.90
CA LEU A 75 11.04 -2.00 4.00
C LEU A 75 9.61 -1.57 3.64
N ALA A 76 8.85 -2.51 3.08
CA ALA A 76 7.42 -2.32 2.91
C ALA A 76 6.73 -2.09 4.26
N SER A 77 5.49 -1.62 4.24
CA SER A 77 4.70 -1.44 5.46
C SER A 77 4.56 -2.75 6.23
N THR A 78 4.76 -2.69 7.55
CA THR A 78 4.33 -3.76 8.46
C THR A 78 2.82 -3.92 8.33
N VAL A 79 2.33 -5.16 8.28
CA VAL A 79 0.90 -5.48 8.14
C VAL A 79 0.47 -6.28 9.35
N LEU A 80 -0.54 -5.77 10.04
CA LEU A 80 -1.17 -6.41 11.18
C LEU A 80 -2.59 -6.83 10.82
N ASP A 81 -2.97 -8.04 11.19
CA ASP A 81 -4.36 -8.43 11.32
C ASP A 81 -4.93 -7.84 12.63
N THR A 82 -6.03 -7.11 12.49
CA THR A 82 -6.75 -6.42 13.57
C THR A 82 -8.20 -6.90 13.67
N THR A 83 -8.51 -8.07 13.10
CA THR A 83 -9.89 -8.59 13.01
C THR A 83 -10.30 -9.43 14.22
N GLY A 84 -9.34 -9.93 15.00
CA GLY A 84 -9.54 -10.69 16.24
C GLY A 84 -9.27 -9.87 17.51
N GLU A 85 -9.24 -10.56 18.64
CA GLU A 85 -8.99 -9.95 19.97
C GLU A 85 -7.52 -9.55 20.17
N SER A 86 -6.60 -10.22 19.47
CA SER A 86 -5.16 -9.97 19.51
C SER A 86 -4.65 -9.54 18.14
N LEU A 87 -3.62 -8.70 18.14
CA LEU A 87 -2.90 -8.31 16.92
C LEU A 87 -2.06 -9.50 16.43
N ILE A 88 -2.16 -9.82 15.14
CA ILE A 88 -1.33 -10.84 14.49
C ILE A 88 -0.48 -10.16 13.42
N VAL A 89 0.83 -10.37 13.45
CA VAL A 89 1.71 -9.86 12.38
C VAL A 89 1.52 -10.73 11.13
N LEU A 90 0.99 -10.14 10.06
CA LEU A 90 0.86 -10.79 8.75
C LEU A 90 2.11 -10.57 7.90
N ARG A 91 2.81 -9.45 8.11
CA ARG A 91 4.06 -9.14 7.43
C ARG A 91 4.89 -8.16 8.26
N GLU A 92 6.13 -8.53 8.54
CA GLU A 92 7.13 -7.62 9.12
C GLU A 92 7.55 -6.55 8.10
N GLY A 93 7.85 -5.35 8.58
CA GLY A 93 8.14 -4.22 7.70
C GLY A 93 8.77 -3.02 8.42
N ALA A 94 8.51 -1.82 7.90
CA ALA A 94 9.14 -0.59 8.37
C ALA A 94 8.82 -0.18 9.82
N VAL A 95 7.80 -0.78 10.43
CA VAL A 95 7.45 -0.54 11.85
C VAL A 95 7.92 -1.75 12.66
N GLU A 96 8.86 -1.50 13.58
CA GLU A 96 9.35 -2.48 14.53
C GLU A 96 8.25 -2.85 15.54
N ILE A 97 7.93 -4.13 15.64
CA ILE A 97 7.01 -4.67 16.64
C ILE A 97 7.83 -5.12 17.85
N LYS A 98 7.56 -4.51 19.01
CA LYS A 98 8.16 -4.93 20.28
C LYS A 98 7.25 -5.96 20.94
N HIS A 99 7.85 -7.02 21.44
CA HIS A 99 7.19 -7.99 22.30
C HIS A 99 7.61 -7.72 23.74
N ASP A 100 6.64 -7.73 24.66
CA ASP A 100 6.88 -7.71 26.10
C ASP A 100 7.36 -9.08 26.60
#